data_AF-A0A0M0J9Z0-F1
#
_entry.id   AF-A0A0M0J9Z0-F1
#
_cell.length_a   1.000
_cell.length_b   1.000
_cell.length_c   1.000
_cell.angle_alpha   90.00
_cell.angle_beta   90.00
_cell.angle_gamma   90.00
#
_symmetry.space_group_name_H-M   'P 1'
#
loop_
_entity.id
_entity.type
_entity.pdbx_description
1 polymer ?
#
loop_
_entity_poly.entity_id
_entity_poly.type
_entity_poly.pdbx_seq_one_letter_code
_entity_poly.pdbx_strand_id
1 'polypeptide(L)'
;MGKVPPAKGVLLQEITAYFTAPREAVKYVVTPLSVVTVGAAAPADEAGVTEVVLEKLSKDTIFGVVLKDYEHPYVDKVVSTGLAAGKLQAGDQVLSINDWKAVGHHETAERLKQLTGIIRVNVLRNLREEEVLLEKPDKDTRFGVTLRDYEHPYIEKVASDGLAHGKLRAGDQVLSINDWKARHHHDTAERLKQLMGVIRIKVLRSEEVQKLIQHENSPLHRLNVTNAEKMAVGAVGA
;
A
#
# COMPACT_ATOMS: atom_id res chain seq x y z
N MET A 1 -43.26 14.65 69.05
CA MET A 1 -43.62 13.71 67.97
C MET A 1 -43.77 14.50 66.68
N GLY A 2 -43.03 14.12 65.64
CA GLY A 2 -43.12 14.70 64.29
C GLY A 2 -41.90 15.53 63.89
N LYS A 3 -40.99 14.90 63.13
CA LYS A 3 -40.17 15.50 62.07
C LYS A 3 -39.44 14.38 61.31
N VAL A 4 -39.79 14.20 60.04
CA VAL A 4 -39.02 13.41 59.07
C VAL A 4 -37.84 14.26 58.60
N PRO A 5 -36.59 13.74 58.54
CA PRO A 5 -35.51 14.35 57.78
C PRO A 5 -35.26 13.64 56.43
N PRO A 6 -34.55 14.30 55.49
CA PRO A 6 -34.70 14.09 54.05
C PRO A 6 -33.78 13.00 53.48
N ALA A 7 -34.18 12.50 52.31
CA ALA A 7 -33.40 11.61 51.45
C ALA A 7 -32.04 12.21 51.09
N LYS A 8 -30.97 11.42 51.25
CA LYS A 8 -29.65 11.67 50.68
C LYS A 8 -29.12 10.41 49.99
N GLY A 9 -28.80 10.61 48.71
CA GLY A 9 -27.82 9.93 47.85
C GLY A 9 -27.40 8.51 48.19
N VAL A 10 -27.71 7.60 47.27
CA VAL A 10 -27.05 6.30 47.14
C VAL A 10 -25.55 6.53 46.92
N LEU A 11 -24.74 6.01 47.85
CA LEU A 11 -23.29 5.91 47.76
C LEU A 11 -22.96 4.77 46.77
N LEU A 12 -22.45 5.07 45.58
CA LEU A 12 -21.82 4.06 44.74
C LEU A 12 -20.40 3.82 45.27
N GLN A 13 -20.19 2.59 45.74
CA GLN A 13 -18.91 2.10 46.23
C GLN A 13 -17.81 2.22 45.16
N GLU A 14 -16.67 2.78 45.56
CA GLU A 14 -15.41 2.71 44.83
C GLU A 14 -14.96 1.25 44.73
N ILE A 15 -14.96 0.68 43.53
CA ILE A 15 -14.24 -0.57 43.24
C ILE A 15 -12.82 -0.18 42.87
N THR A 16 -11.95 -0.17 43.88
CA THR A 16 -10.50 -0.18 43.69
C THR A 16 -10.08 -1.60 43.33
N ALA A 17 -9.75 -1.85 42.07
CA ALA A 17 -9.08 -3.09 41.66
C ALA A 17 -7.59 -2.80 41.49
N TYR A 18 -6.80 -3.26 42.46
CA TYR A 18 -5.35 -3.40 42.35
C TYR A 18 -5.04 -4.49 41.32
N PHE A 19 -4.44 -4.11 40.18
CA PHE A 19 -3.71 -5.06 39.35
C PHE A 19 -2.21 -4.82 39.49
N THR A 20 -1.61 -5.58 40.39
CA THR A 20 -0.18 -5.87 40.43
C THR A 20 0.09 -6.89 39.31
N ALA A 21 0.78 -6.48 38.25
CA ALA A 21 1.31 -7.40 37.24
C ALA A 21 2.86 -7.36 37.26
N PRO A 22 3.54 -8.51 37.21
CA PRO A 22 4.98 -8.61 37.42
C PRO A 22 5.79 -8.04 36.25
N ARG A 23 6.96 -7.47 36.56
CA ARG A 23 8.06 -7.21 35.61
C ARG A 23 8.57 -8.55 35.05
N GLU A 24 8.03 -8.98 33.92
CA GLU A 24 8.73 -9.90 33.03
C GLU A 24 9.14 -9.15 31.76
N ALA A 25 10.42 -9.27 31.42
CA ALA A 25 10.99 -8.74 30.20
C ALA A 25 10.22 -9.31 29.00
N VAL A 26 9.44 -8.46 28.33
CA VAL A 26 8.88 -8.77 27.02
C VAL A 26 10.07 -8.85 26.05
N LYS A 27 10.61 -10.07 25.90
CA LYS A 27 11.39 -10.42 24.72
C LYS A 27 10.44 -10.27 23.54
N TYR A 28 10.64 -9.24 22.72
CA TYR A 28 10.04 -9.18 21.40
C TYR A 28 10.59 -10.36 20.59
N VAL A 29 9.88 -11.49 20.63
CA VAL A 29 10.04 -12.53 19.63
C VAL A 29 9.39 -11.95 18.38
N VAL A 30 10.21 -11.45 17.47
CA VAL A 30 9.81 -11.23 16.09
C VAL A 30 9.50 -12.61 15.53
N THR A 31 8.24 -13.03 15.61
CA THR A 31 7.77 -14.16 14.80
C THR A 31 7.63 -13.63 13.38
N PRO A 32 8.43 -14.08 12.40
CA PRO A 32 8.10 -13.84 11.00
C PRO A 32 6.73 -14.49 10.78
N LEU A 33 5.74 -13.71 10.36
CA LEU A 33 4.41 -14.22 10.07
C LEU A 33 4.56 -15.28 8.98
N SER A 34 4.36 -16.53 9.37
CA SER A 34 4.40 -17.68 8.49
C SER A 34 3.21 -17.65 7.53
N VAL A 35 3.56 -17.59 6.24
CA VAL A 35 2.96 -18.32 5.11
C VAL A 35 1.44 -18.51 5.17
N VAL A 36 0.73 -17.60 4.52
CA VAL A 36 -0.59 -17.90 3.96
C VAL A 36 -0.36 -18.65 2.66
N THR A 37 -0.51 -19.96 2.66
CA THR A 37 -0.61 -20.73 1.42
C THR A 37 -2.03 -20.62 0.89
N VAL A 38 -2.23 -19.74 -0.09
CA VAL A 38 -3.26 -19.93 -1.11
C VAL A 38 -2.57 -19.72 -2.45
N GLY A 39 -2.64 -20.70 -3.34
CA GLY A 39 -2.13 -20.61 -4.70
C GLY A 39 -2.82 -19.47 -5.45
N ALA A 40 -2.22 -18.29 -5.38
CA ALA A 40 -2.39 -17.16 -6.27
C ALA A 40 -1.14 -16.30 -6.05
N ALA A 41 -0.41 -16.00 -7.11
CA ALA A 41 0.71 -15.06 -7.04
C ALA A 41 0.21 -13.79 -6.32
N ALA A 42 0.90 -13.34 -5.27
CA ALA A 42 0.58 -12.08 -4.63
C ALA A 42 0.55 -11.02 -5.72
N PRO A 43 -0.56 -10.28 -5.88
CA PRO A 43 -0.65 -9.32 -6.96
C PRO A 43 0.43 -8.26 -6.69
N ALA A 44 1.11 -7.79 -7.74
CA ALA A 44 2.30 -6.92 -7.63
C ALA A 44 2.05 -5.56 -6.90
N ASP A 45 0.85 -5.32 -6.38
CA ASP A 45 0.39 -4.15 -5.61
C ASP A 45 0.51 -4.42 -4.11
N GLU A 46 0.76 -5.65 -3.71
CA GLU A 46 1.22 -6.05 -2.38
C GLU A 46 2.74 -6.26 -2.34
N ALA A 47 3.36 -6.55 -3.49
CA ALA A 47 4.81 -6.65 -3.60
C ALA A 47 5.45 -5.33 -3.19
N GLY A 48 6.31 -5.36 -2.17
CA GLY A 48 7.04 -4.19 -1.66
C GLY A 48 6.20 -3.24 -0.80
N VAL A 49 4.93 -3.58 -0.51
CA VAL A 49 4.11 -2.81 0.41
C VAL A 49 4.61 -3.00 1.83
N THR A 50 4.80 -1.88 2.51
CA THR A 50 5.09 -1.84 3.95
C THR A 50 3.83 -1.44 4.68
N GLU A 51 3.30 -2.34 5.52
CA GLU A 51 2.24 -1.98 6.47
C GLU A 51 2.85 -1.27 7.68
N VAL A 52 2.36 -0.06 7.96
CA VAL A 52 2.73 0.74 9.12
C VAL A 52 1.56 0.80 10.07
N VAL A 53 1.73 0.25 11.27
CA VAL A 53 0.68 0.24 12.30
C VAL A 53 0.93 1.34 13.34
N LEU A 54 -0.09 2.18 13.54
CA LEU A 54 -0.11 3.27 14.49
C LEU A 54 -1.34 3.16 15.39
N GLU A 55 -1.22 3.59 16.64
CA GLU A 55 -2.35 3.71 17.56
C GLU A 55 -2.59 5.19 17.85
N LYS A 56 -3.76 5.70 17.47
CA LYS A 56 -4.15 7.09 17.66
C LYS A 56 -5.24 7.19 18.73
N LEU A 57 -4.85 7.47 19.97
CA LEU A 57 -5.74 7.42 21.13
C LEU A 57 -6.90 8.43 21.07
N SER A 58 -6.69 9.60 20.46
CA SER A 58 -7.71 10.63 20.32
C SER A 58 -7.59 11.41 19.01
N LYS A 59 -8.65 12.11 18.62
CA LYS A 59 -8.64 12.99 17.43
C LYS A 59 -7.65 14.15 17.57
N ASP A 60 -7.39 14.59 18.79
CA ASP A 60 -6.46 15.69 19.10
C ASP A 60 -4.99 15.28 18.96
N THR A 61 -4.71 13.97 18.90
CA THR A 61 -3.35 13.48 18.64
C THR A 61 -2.94 13.88 17.23
N ILE A 62 -1.85 14.63 17.10
CA ILE A 62 -1.34 15.07 15.80
C ILE A 62 -0.75 13.84 15.07
N PHE A 63 -1.32 13.50 13.90
CA PHE A 63 -0.80 12.38 13.11
C PHE A 63 0.63 12.66 12.61
N GLY A 64 0.92 13.90 12.20
CA GLY A 64 2.29 14.36 11.96
C GLY A 64 2.86 14.09 10.57
N VAL A 65 2.04 14.13 9.52
CA VAL A 65 2.53 14.07 8.13
C VAL A 65 2.03 15.25 7.33
N VAL A 66 2.86 15.70 6.39
CA VAL A 66 2.46 16.60 5.30
C VAL A 66 2.42 15.73 4.05
N LEU A 67 1.27 15.71 3.37
CA LEU A 67 1.10 14.97 2.12
C LEU A 67 1.14 15.91 0.92
N LYS A 68 1.59 15.41 -0.23
CA LYS A 68 1.61 16.10 -1.52
C LYS A 68 1.08 15.19 -2.64
N ASP A 69 0.93 15.79 -3.83
CA ASP A 69 0.39 15.19 -5.06
C ASP A 69 -1.15 15.01 -5.07
N TYR A 70 -1.74 15.28 -6.22
CA TYR A 70 -3.20 15.34 -6.40
C TYR A 70 -3.85 13.98 -6.58
N GLU A 71 -3.14 13.01 -7.14
CA GLU A 71 -3.69 11.69 -7.46
C GLU A 71 -3.10 10.64 -6.52
N HIS A 72 -1.78 10.70 -6.32
CA HIS A 72 -1.02 9.66 -5.61
C HIS A 72 -0.36 10.25 -4.36
N PRO A 73 -1.01 10.21 -3.19
CA PRO A 73 -0.53 10.96 -2.02
C PRO A 73 0.84 10.46 -1.54
N TYR A 74 1.83 11.35 -1.53
CA TYR A 74 3.16 11.09 -0.96
C TYR A 74 3.35 11.82 0.36
N VAL A 75 4.07 11.20 1.27
CA VAL A 75 4.62 11.88 2.44
C VAL A 75 5.72 12.83 1.97
N ASP A 76 5.44 14.13 2.00
CA ASP A 76 6.45 15.16 1.73
C ASP A 76 7.37 15.34 2.95
N LYS A 77 6.77 15.38 4.14
CA LYS A 77 7.48 15.57 5.40
C LYS A 77 6.79 14.86 6.55
N VAL A 78 7.60 14.36 7.47
CA VAL A 78 7.14 13.84 8.77
C VAL A 78 7.52 14.83 9.86
N VAL A 79 6.54 15.19 10.69
CA VAL A 79 6.72 16.08 11.84
C VAL A 79 7.25 15.25 13.01
N SER A 80 8.40 15.63 13.56
CA SER A 80 9.11 14.86 14.58
C SER A 80 8.32 14.62 15.88
N THR A 81 7.37 15.48 16.21
CA THR A 81 6.51 15.36 17.40
C THR A 81 5.19 14.63 17.15
N GLY A 82 4.90 14.27 15.89
CA GLY A 82 3.64 13.62 15.55
C GLY A 82 3.71 12.09 15.60
N LEU A 83 2.55 11.45 15.61
CA LEU A 83 2.40 10.00 15.75
C LEU A 83 3.15 9.18 14.68
N ALA A 84 3.28 9.73 13.47
CA ALA A 84 3.97 9.11 12.35
C ALA A 84 5.51 9.17 12.44
N ALA A 85 6.07 9.94 13.37
CA ALA A 85 7.51 10.10 13.53
C ALA A 85 8.21 8.75 13.76
N GLY A 86 9.24 8.47 12.97
CA GLY A 86 10.00 7.22 13.02
C GLY A 86 9.27 6.00 12.44
N LYS A 87 8.03 6.14 11.99
CA LYS A 87 7.23 5.07 11.39
C LYS A 87 7.04 5.26 9.89
N LEU A 88 6.66 6.48 9.49
CA LEU A 88 6.66 6.93 8.10
C LEU A 88 7.89 7.76 7.81
N GLN A 89 8.23 7.88 6.53
CA GLN A 89 9.34 8.70 6.06
C GLN A 89 8.93 9.55 4.85
N ALA A 90 9.67 10.62 4.59
CA ALA A 90 9.50 11.39 3.36
C ALA A 90 9.77 10.49 2.14
N GLY A 91 8.94 10.63 1.11
CA GLY A 91 8.96 9.81 -0.10
C GLY A 91 8.10 8.55 -0.03
N ASP A 92 7.51 8.20 1.12
CA ASP A 92 6.53 7.12 1.20
C ASP A 92 5.29 7.50 0.38
N GLN A 93 4.89 6.64 -0.55
CA GLN A 93 3.58 6.75 -1.22
C GLN A 93 2.54 6.04 -0.36
N VAL A 94 1.47 6.75 0.00
CA VAL A 94 0.36 6.16 0.75
C VAL A 94 -0.59 5.47 -0.24
N LEU A 95 -0.76 4.16 -0.09
CA LEU A 95 -1.66 3.37 -0.94
C LEU A 95 -3.04 3.19 -0.30
N SER A 96 -3.07 2.92 1.00
CA SER A 96 -4.32 2.75 1.74
C SER A 96 -4.14 3.06 3.22
N ILE A 97 -5.25 3.40 3.86
CA ILE A 97 -5.38 3.61 5.29
C ILE A 97 -6.55 2.75 5.77
N ASN A 98 -6.26 1.73 6.59
CA ASN A 98 -7.18 0.64 6.91
C ASN A 98 -7.75 0.07 5.59
N ASP A 99 -9.07 -0.05 5.49
CA ASP A 99 -9.77 -0.59 4.32
C ASP A 99 -10.08 0.48 3.26
N TRP A 100 -9.47 1.67 3.35
CA TRP A 100 -9.72 2.78 2.43
C TRP A 100 -8.49 3.09 1.55
N LYS A 101 -8.67 3.09 0.23
CA LYS A 101 -7.61 3.44 -0.74
C LYS A 101 -7.35 4.95 -0.72
N ALA A 102 -6.07 5.32 -0.69
CA ALA A 102 -5.65 6.70 -0.58
C ALA A 102 -5.55 7.36 -1.95
N VAL A 103 -6.46 8.30 -2.23
CA VAL A 103 -6.49 9.07 -3.46
C VAL A 103 -6.41 10.55 -3.10
N GLY A 104 -5.40 11.23 -3.66
CA GLY A 104 -5.13 12.64 -3.41
C GLY A 104 -4.71 13.02 -1.98
N HIS A 105 -3.75 13.94 -1.89
CA HIS A 105 -3.17 14.35 -0.61
C HIS A 105 -4.17 15.01 0.36
N HIS A 106 -5.10 15.81 -0.15
CA HIS A 106 -6.02 16.57 0.72
C HIS A 106 -6.99 15.64 1.45
N GLU A 107 -7.69 14.78 0.73
CA GLU A 107 -8.64 13.83 1.31
C GLU A 107 -7.93 12.84 2.24
N THR A 108 -6.78 12.33 1.81
CA THR A 108 -5.95 11.43 2.62
C THR A 108 -5.51 12.09 3.94
N ALA A 109 -5.09 13.36 3.89
CA ALA A 109 -4.70 14.10 5.09
C ALA A 109 -5.89 14.36 6.03
N GLU A 110 -7.05 14.75 5.51
CA GLU A 110 -8.26 14.94 6.30
C GLU A 110 -8.72 13.63 6.96
N ARG A 111 -8.64 12.51 6.25
CA ARG A 111 -8.94 11.19 6.79
C ARG A 111 -8.04 10.86 7.99
N LEU A 112 -6.73 11.02 7.86
CA LEU A 112 -5.76 10.76 8.94
C LEU A 112 -6.01 11.63 10.19
N LYS A 113 -6.45 12.88 10.00
CA LYS A 113 -6.84 13.77 11.11
C LYS A 113 -8.05 13.23 11.88
N GLN A 114 -9.01 12.60 11.20
CA GLN A 114 -10.26 12.16 11.84
C GLN A 114 -10.18 10.79 12.51
N LEU A 115 -9.28 9.90 12.04
CA LEU A 115 -9.15 8.54 12.54
C LEU A 115 -8.70 8.48 14.02
N THR A 116 -9.15 7.45 14.72
CA THR A 116 -8.73 7.07 16.09
C THR A 116 -8.63 5.54 16.19
N GLY A 117 -7.96 5.06 17.22
CA GLY A 117 -7.68 3.63 17.41
C GLY A 117 -6.52 3.14 16.55
N ILE A 118 -6.55 1.86 16.17
CA ILE A 118 -5.52 1.25 15.33
C ILE A 118 -5.68 1.72 13.88
N ILE A 119 -4.62 2.31 13.36
CA ILE A 119 -4.49 2.80 11.98
C ILE A 119 -3.41 1.98 11.29
N ARG A 120 -3.79 1.29 10.22
CA ARG A 120 -2.88 0.55 9.34
C ARG A 120 -2.68 1.38 8.09
N VAL A 121 -1.45 1.77 7.78
CA VAL A 121 -1.13 2.55 6.58
C VAL A 121 -0.25 1.70 5.70
N ASN A 122 -0.75 1.36 4.52
CA ASN A 122 0.03 0.64 3.52
C ASN A 122 0.78 1.67 2.67
N VAL A 123 2.10 1.54 2.62
CA VAL A 123 2.96 2.45 1.86
C VAL A 123 3.92 1.71 0.94
N LEU A 124 4.28 2.35 -0.17
CA LEU A 124 5.45 1.99 -0.96
C LEU A 124 6.61 2.91 -0.61
N ARG A 125 7.82 2.33 -0.54
CA ARG A 125 9.05 3.04 -0.19
C ARG A 125 10.07 2.97 -1.32
N ASN A 126 11.08 3.83 -1.21
CA ASN A 126 12.26 3.86 -2.09
C ASN A 126 11.90 4.01 -3.57
N LEU A 127 10.88 4.82 -3.83
CA LEU A 127 10.33 5.10 -5.14
C LEU A 127 11.20 6.13 -5.88
N ARG A 128 11.38 5.91 -7.17
CA ARG A 128 12.10 6.82 -8.06
C ARG A 128 11.24 7.15 -9.26
N GLU A 129 11.15 8.43 -9.57
CA GLU A 129 10.56 8.88 -10.82
C GLU A 129 11.57 8.69 -11.94
N GLU A 130 11.09 8.12 -13.05
CA GLU A 130 11.86 7.95 -14.27
C GLU A 130 11.05 8.39 -15.48
N GLU A 131 11.70 9.03 -16.46
CA GLU A 131 11.10 9.34 -17.75
C GLU A 131 11.55 8.31 -18.78
N VAL A 132 10.58 7.62 -19.38
CA VAL A 132 10.78 6.61 -20.41
C VAL A 132 10.33 7.17 -21.76
N LEU A 133 11.24 7.17 -22.73
CA LEU A 133 10.98 7.61 -24.10
C LEU A 133 10.75 6.41 -25.03
N LEU A 134 9.59 6.42 -25.69
CA LEU A 134 9.23 5.45 -26.72
C LEU A 134 8.86 6.19 -28.01
N GLU A 135 9.13 5.58 -29.14
CA GLU A 135 8.66 6.07 -30.44
C GLU A 135 7.71 5.04 -31.01
N LYS A 136 6.44 5.41 -31.16
CA LYS A 136 5.36 4.56 -31.67
C LYS A 136 5.08 4.95 -33.12
N PRO A 137 5.63 4.23 -34.12
CA PRO A 137 5.63 4.68 -35.52
C PRO A 137 4.21 4.84 -36.09
N ASP A 138 3.28 3.95 -35.71
CA ASP A 138 1.89 4.00 -36.17
C ASP A 138 0.89 3.56 -35.08
N LYS A 139 -0.41 3.64 -35.39
CA LYS A 139 -1.48 3.26 -34.44
C LYS A 139 -1.52 1.76 -34.15
N ASP A 140 -1.16 0.94 -35.13
CA ASP A 140 -1.29 -0.52 -35.10
C ASP A 140 -0.14 -1.19 -34.35
N THR A 141 0.97 -0.47 -34.16
CA THR A 141 2.09 -0.89 -33.32
C THR A 141 1.59 -1.20 -31.91
N ARG A 142 1.73 -2.46 -31.48
CA ARG A 142 1.29 -2.90 -30.15
C ARG A 142 2.20 -2.29 -29.09
N PHE A 143 1.61 -1.49 -28.21
CA PHE A 143 2.35 -0.94 -27.07
C PHE A 143 2.85 -2.04 -26.12
N GLY A 144 1.99 -3.05 -25.89
CA GLY A 144 2.38 -4.30 -25.21
C GLY A 144 2.51 -4.20 -23.70
N VAL A 145 1.65 -3.42 -23.05
CA VAL A 145 1.50 -3.43 -21.59
C VAL A 145 0.10 -3.84 -21.19
N THR A 146 0.00 -4.57 -20.08
CA THR A 146 -1.24 -4.76 -19.33
C THR A 146 -1.17 -3.87 -18.10
N LEU A 147 -2.18 -3.02 -17.92
CA LEU A 147 -2.31 -2.16 -16.74
C LEU A 147 -3.34 -2.75 -15.78
N ARG A 148 -3.15 -2.49 -14.49
CA ARG A 148 -4.06 -2.89 -13.41
C ARG A 148 -4.18 -1.80 -12.36
N ASP A 149 -5.02 -2.08 -11.36
CA ASP A 149 -5.45 -1.18 -10.29
C ASP A 149 -6.31 -0.02 -10.82
N TYR A 150 -7.48 0.16 -10.20
CA TYR A 150 -8.47 1.12 -10.66
C TYR A 150 -8.04 2.56 -10.44
N GLU A 151 -7.33 2.88 -9.35
CA GLU A 151 -6.96 4.26 -9.00
C GLU A 151 -5.53 4.58 -9.44
N HIS A 152 -4.65 3.59 -9.43
CA HIS A 152 -3.22 3.77 -9.67
C HIS A 152 -2.76 2.87 -10.80
N PRO A 153 -2.59 3.37 -12.04
CA PRO A 153 -2.32 2.51 -13.18
C PRO A 153 -0.91 1.89 -13.09
N TYR A 154 -0.82 0.69 -12.53
CA TYR A 154 0.41 -0.09 -12.46
C TYR A 154 0.55 -1.01 -13.67
N ILE A 155 1.76 -1.17 -14.17
CA ILE A 155 2.08 -2.17 -15.18
C ILE A 155 2.08 -3.54 -14.51
N GLU A 156 1.15 -4.39 -14.91
CA GLU A 156 1.10 -5.79 -14.50
C GLU A 156 2.10 -6.62 -15.30
N LYS A 157 2.10 -6.43 -16.62
CA LYS A 157 2.88 -7.24 -17.54
C LYS A 157 3.32 -6.42 -18.73
N VAL A 158 4.51 -6.75 -19.24
CA VAL A 158 5.02 -6.24 -20.51
C VAL A 158 5.20 -7.42 -21.45
N ALA A 159 4.56 -7.36 -22.61
CA ALA A 159 4.67 -8.38 -23.65
C ALA A 159 6.05 -8.33 -24.29
N SER A 160 6.67 -9.48 -24.56
CA SER A 160 8.02 -9.57 -25.13
C SER A 160 8.12 -9.05 -26.56
N ASP A 161 7.01 -9.05 -27.29
CA ASP A 161 6.85 -8.54 -28.65
C ASP A 161 6.30 -7.10 -28.69
N GLY A 162 6.10 -6.47 -27.53
CA GLY A 162 5.55 -5.12 -27.40
C GLY A 162 6.59 -4.01 -27.49
N LEU A 163 6.17 -2.81 -27.93
CA LEU A 163 7.03 -1.62 -27.95
C LEU A 163 7.61 -1.25 -26.58
N ALA A 164 6.86 -1.53 -25.51
CA ALA A 164 7.27 -1.28 -24.13
C ALA A 164 8.34 -2.25 -23.62
N HIS A 165 8.60 -3.36 -24.33
CA HIS A 165 9.53 -4.39 -23.89
C HIS A 165 10.94 -3.82 -23.68
N GLY A 166 11.54 -4.18 -22.54
CA GLY A 166 12.87 -3.70 -22.14
C GLY A 166 12.93 -2.24 -21.66
N LYS A 167 11.87 -1.45 -21.85
CA LYS A 167 11.80 -0.04 -21.44
C LYS A 167 10.96 0.16 -20.18
N LEU A 168 9.81 -0.49 -20.15
CA LEU A 168 8.90 -0.53 -19.00
C LEU A 168 8.97 -1.91 -18.36
N ARG A 169 8.56 -1.99 -17.09
CA ARG A 169 8.64 -3.21 -16.29
C ARG A 169 7.36 -3.41 -15.50
N ALA A 170 7.05 -4.67 -15.18
CA ALA A 170 6.00 -4.98 -14.21
C ALA A 170 6.33 -4.29 -12.87
N GLY A 171 5.32 -3.72 -12.22
CA GLY A 171 5.45 -2.93 -10.99
C GLY A 171 5.72 -1.44 -11.21
N ASP A 172 6.01 -0.98 -12.44
CA ASP A 172 6.08 0.46 -12.71
C ASP A 172 4.68 1.08 -12.56
N GLN A 173 4.55 2.16 -11.79
CA GLN A 173 3.33 2.98 -11.80
C GLN A 173 3.43 4.01 -12.91
N VAL A 174 2.41 4.15 -13.74
CA VAL A 174 2.35 5.23 -14.72
C VAL A 174 1.87 6.51 -14.03
N LEU A 175 2.66 7.57 -14.05
CA LEU A 175 2.31 8.88 -13.48
C LEU A 175 1.76 9.84 -14.54
N SER A 176 2.39 9.86 -15.72
CA SER A 176 1.91 10.68 -16.84
C SER A 176 2.39 10.18 -18.19
N ILE A 177 1.66 10.55 -19.24
CA ILE A 177 1.95 10.23 -20.64
C ILE A 177 1.85 11.52 -21.46
N ASN A 178 2.95 12.01 -22.04
CA ASN A 178 3.01 13.29 -22.76
C ASN A 178 2.33 14.43 -21.98
N ASP A 179 2.73 14.58 -20.71
CA ASP A 179 2.20 15.56 -19.74
C ASP A 179 0.72 15.36 -19.33
N TRP A 180 0.02 14.39 -19.91
CA TRP A 180 -1.30 13.97 -19.43
C TRP A 180 -1.13 13.09 -18.20
N LYS A 181 -1.69 13.52 -17.05
CA LYS A 181 -1.66 12.74 -15.81
C LYS A 181 -2.42 11.44 -15.98
N ALA A 182 -1.74 10.34 -15.70
CA ALA A 182 -2.34 9.03 -15.76
C ALA A 182 -3.24 8.83 -14.54
N ARG A 183 -4.43 8.32 -14.81
CA ARG A 183 -5.46 7.98 -13.82
C ARG A 183 -6.23 6.82 -14.40
N HIS A 184 -6.63 5.90 -13.54
CA HIS A 184 -7.30 4.65 -13.91
C HIS A 184 -6.61 3.80 -14.99
N HIS A 185 -6.48 2.50 -14.75
CA HIS A 185 -5.83 1.62 -15.73
C HIS A 185 -6.53 1.61 -17.10
N HIS A 186 -7.87 1.72 -17.14
CA HIS A 186 -8.62 1.74 -18.40
C HIS A 186 -8.33 2.99 -19.24
N ASP A 187 -8.48 4.19 -18.66
CA ASP A 187 -8.24 5.46 -19.36
C ASP A 187 -6.78 5.57 -19.81
N THR A 188 -5.86 5.11 -18.95
CA THR A 188 -4.42 5.09 -19.26
C THR A 188 -4.11 4.12 -20.41
N ALA A 189 -4.74 2.95 -20.45
CA ALA A 189 -4.56 1.99 -21.54
C ALA A 189 -5.13 2.52 -22.87
N GLU A 190 -6.32 3.11 -22.85
CA GLU A 190 -6.91 3.73 -24.04
C GLU A 190 -6.06 4.89 -24.57
N ARG A 191 -5.51 5.71 -23.67
CA ARG A 191 -4.58 6.78 -24.04
C ARG A 191 -3.35 6.23 -24.76
N LEU A 192 -2.71 5.19 -24.22
CA LEU A 192 -1.51 4.58 -24.82
C LEU A 192 -1.79 3.98 -26.20
N LYS A 193 -2.99 3.41 -26.42
CA LYS A 193 -3.39 2.86 -27.73
C LYS A 193 -3.48 3.94 -28.82
N GLN A 194 -3.99 5.11 -28.48
CA GLN A 194 -4.28 6.17 -29.45
C GLN A 194 -3.05 6.98 -29.86
N LEU A 195 -1.98 6.97 -29.07
CA LEU A 195 -0.78 7.76 -29.33
C LEU A 195 0.06 7.22 -30.49
N MET A 196 0.83 8.13 -31.09
CA MET A 196 1.79 7.90 -32.17
C MET A 196 2.97 8.88 -32.00
N GLY A 197 4.10 8.60 -32.64
CA GLY A 197 5.31 9.39 -32.53
C GLY A 197 5.99 9.23 -31.17
N VAL A 198 6.66 10.29 -30.71
CA VAL A 198 7.37 10.29 -29.44
C VAL A 198 6.38 10.29 -28.27
N ILE A 199 6.51 9.29 -27.41
CA ILE A 199 5.74 9.10 -26.18
C ILE A 199 6.72 9.20 -25.01
N ARG A 200 6.50 10.22 -24.16
CA ARG A 200 7.20 10.41 -22.89
C ARG A 200 6.31 9.88 -21.79
N ILE A 201 6.79 8.90 -21.04
CA ILE A 201 6.05 8.32 -19.92
C ILE A 201 6.85 8.56 -18.66
N LYS A 202 6.27 9.29 -17.71
CA LYS A 202 6.82 9.35 -16.37
C LYS A 202 6.27 8.17 -15.59
N VAL A 203 7.16 7.37 -15.04
CA VAL A 203 6.81 6.23 -14.20
C VAL A 203 7.44 6.37 -12.82
N LEU A 204 6.79 5.75 -11.85
CA LEU A 204 7.35 5.52 -10.54
C LEU A 204 7.83 4.08 -10.45
N ARG A 205 9.07 3.89 -10.02
CA ARG A 205 9.69 2.57 -9.92
C ARG A 205 10.26 2.33 -8.52
N SER A 206 10.03 1.13 -7.99
CA SER A 206 10.69 0.64 -6.77
C SER A 206 11.57 -0.57 -7.11
N GLU A 207 12.86 -0.47 -6.81
CA GLU A 207 13.81 -1.58 -6.98
C GLU A 207 13.49 -2.77 -6.06
N GLU A 208 12.83 -2.51 -4.93
CA GLU A 208 12.40 -3.57 -4.02
C GLU A 208 11.26 -4.38 -4.62
N VAL A 209 10.28 -3.70 -5.22
CA VAL A 209 9.19 -4.33 -5.99
C VAL A 209 9.77 -5.15 -7.14
N GLN A 210 10.75 -4.63 -7.87
CA GLN A 210 11.40 -5.35 -8.96
C GLN A 210 12.07 -6.65 -8.49
N LYS A 211 12.78 -6.62 -7.36
CA LYS A 211 13.42 -7.82 -6.78
C LYS A 211 12.39 -8.88 -6.37
N LEU A 212 11.27 -8.45 -5.79
CA LEU A 212 10.20 -9.37 -5.37
C LEU A 212 9.54 -10.04 -6.57
N ILE A 213 9.18 -9.26 -7.59
CA ILE A 213 8.61 -9.79 -8.84
C ILE A 213 9.58 -10.77 -9.51
N GLN A 214 10.88 -10.48 -9.54
CA GLN A 214 11.89 -11.40 -10.09
C GLN A 214 12.04 -12.68 -9.27
N HIS A 215 11.98 -12.58 -7.94
CA HIS A 215 12.06 -13.73 -7.04
C HIS A 215 10.85 -14.66 -7.19
N GLU A 216 9.63 -14.12 -7.23
CA GLU A 216 8.41 -14.91 -7.46
C GLU A 216 8.43 -15.64 -8.80
N ASN A 217 8.96 -14.98 -9.84
CA ASN A 217 9.09 -15.57 -11.16
C ASN A 217 10.28 -16.53 -11.30
N SER A 218 11.09 -16.74 -10.25
CA SER A 218 12.23 -17.67 -10.26
C SER A 218 11.76 -19.12 -10.51
N PRO A 219 12.46 -19.90 -11.37
CA PRO A 219 12.14 -21.30 -11.62
C PRO A 219 12.08 -22.16 -10.35
N LEU A 220 12.94 -21.87 -9.38
CA LEU A 220 12.99 -22.59 -8.10
C LEU A 220 11.75 -22.33 -7.23
N HIS A 221 11.23 -21.09 -7.24
CA HIS A 221 10.02 -20.74 -6.52
C HIS A 221 8.78 -21.39 -7.16
N ARG A 222 8.68 -21.35 -8.50
CA ARG A 222 7.58 -21.99 -9.25
C ARG A 222 7.51 -23.51 -9.07
N LEU A 223 8.66 -24.19 -9.00
CA LEU A 223 8.71 -25.64 -8.71
C LEU A 223 8.24 -25.97 -7.29
N ASN A 224 8.58 -25.14 -6.30
CA ASN A 224 8.16 -25.35 -4.92
C ASN A 224 6.65 -25.16 -4.73
N VAL A 225 6.04 -24.16 -5.40
CA VAL A 225 4.59 -23.95 -5.36
C VAL A 225 3.84 -25.09 -6.06
N THR A 226 4.28 -25.51 -7.25
CA THR A 226 3.63 -26.64 -7.96
C THR A 226 3.74 -27.96 -7.21
N ASN A 227 4.83 -28.20 -6.48
CA ASN A 227 4.96 -29.38 -5.62
C ASN A 227 4.05 -29.30 -4.39
N ALA A 228 3.90 -28.12 -3.77
CA ALA A 228 2.98 -27.93 -2.65
C ALA A 228 1.50 -28.09 -3.07
N GLU A 229 1.12 -27.58 -4.23
CA GLU A 229 -0.24 -27.76 -4.79
C GLU A 229 -0.54 -29.22 -5.11
N LYS A 230 0.42 -29.96 -5.69
CA LYS A 230 0.26 -31.41 -5.92
C LYS A 230 0.12 -32.21 -4.62
N MET A 231 0.81 -31.81 -3.54
CA MET A 231 0.66 -32.47 -2.24
C MET A 231 -0.67 -32.14 -1.55
N ALA A 232 -1.22 -30.93 -1.75
CA ALA A 232 -2.53 -30.55 -1.20
C ALA A 232 -3.70 -31.30 -1.88
N VAL A 233 -3.63 -31.55 -3.19
CA VAL A 233 -4.66 -32.31 -3.92
C VAL A 233 -4.61 -33.81 -3.60
N GLY A 234 -3.44 -34.35 -3.24
CA GLY A 234 -3.28 -35.74 -2.80
C GLY A 234 -3.93 -36.09 -1.45
N ALA A 235 -4.23 -35.09 -0.61
CA ALA A 235 -4.81 -35.30 0.72
C ALA A 235 -6.35 -35.36 0.76
N VAL A 236 -7.03 -35.10 -0.36
CA VAL A 236 -8.52 -35.14 -0.46
C VAL A 236 -9.02 -36.46 -1.08
N GLY A 237 -8.10 -37.37 -1.44
CA GLY A 237 -8.40 -38.61 -2.16
C GLY A 237 -7.91 -39.90 -1.49
N ALA A 238 -7.83 -39.95 -0.15
CA ALA A 238 -7.54 -41.17 0.60
C ALA A 238 -8.57 -41.39 1.71
#